data_AF-A0AAE1BX00-F1
#
_entry.id   AF-A0AAE1BX00-F1
#
_cell.length_a   1.000
_cell.length_b   1.000
_cell.length_c   1.000
_cell.angle_alpha   90.00
_cell.angle_beta   90.00
_cell.angle_gamma   90.00
#
_symmetry.space_group_name_H-M   'P 1'
#
loop_
_entity.id
_entity.type
_entity.pdbx_description
1 polymer ?
#
loop_
_entity_poly.entity_id
_entity_poly.type
_entity_poly.pdbx_seq_one_letter_code
_entity_poly.pdbx_strand_id
1 'polypeptide(L)'
;MIDLVGKKGQGRLDQFLRGLATQPAQQVDNFVTSELTNRLFETEEMPFGMDLSRGFDDLLDVIPRSVVSAFNRVYRTVEDIDPFVAGISERHASGAILGPTFRCIVADQFARLKQGDRFFYDLGGQPTSFSDEQLFEIRQMSWARVLCMTGDNLMYIQPLAFLQPRGLNERTTCDDPAIPQINLTPWQSRRSH
;
A
#
# COMPACT_ATOMS: atom_id res chain seq x y z
N MET A 1 -10.81 -21.83 39.38
CA MET A 1 -10.91 -20.51 38.74
C MET A 1 -9.49 -19.97 38.67
N ILE A 2 -8.78 -20.25 37.57
CA ILE A 2 -7.39 -19.83 37.38
C ILE A 2 -7.45 -18.53 36.60
N ASP A 3 -6.97 -17.46 37.21
CA ASP A 3 -6.71 -16.19 36.57
C ASP A 3 -5.65 -16.41 35.47
N LEU A 4 -6.09 -16.48 34.22
CA LEU A 4 -5.23 -16.48 33.04
C LEU A 4 -4.98 -15.06 32.50
N VAL A 5 -5.34 -14.03 33.26
CA VAL A 5 -4.93 -12.65 32.93
C VAL A 5 -3.50 -12.47 33.43
N GLY A 6 -2.56 -13.08 32.69
CA GLY A 6 -1.16 -12.71 32.78
C GLY A 6 -1.06 -11.20 32.63
N LYS A 7 -0.43 -10.54 33.62
CA LYS A 7 -0.04 -9.13 33.55
C LYS A 7 0.72 -8.92 32.24
N LYS A 8 0.05 -8.42 31.20
CA LYS A 8 0.66 -8.07 29.92
C LYS A 8 1.62 -6.90 30.18
N GLY A 9 2.91 -7.19 30.09
CA GLY A 9 3.96 -6.19 30.24
C GLY A 9 3.77 -5.06 29.23
N GLN A 10 4.17 -3.86 29.64
CA GLN A 10 4.09 -2.64 28.84
C GLN A 10 5.03 -2.74 27.62
N GLY A 11 4.55 -3.39 26.56
CA GLY A 11 5.29 -3.60 25.32
C GLY A 11 5.42 -2.31 24.52
N ARG A 12 6.56 -2.13 23.84
CA ARG A 12 6.82 -0.95 22.98
C ARG A 12 6.10 -1.03 21.62
N LEU A 13 5.44 -2.14 21.31
CA LEU A 13 4.76 -2.34 20.02
C LEU A 13 3.71 -1.26 19.76
N ASP A 14 2.90 -0.92 20.76
CA ASP A 14 1.87 0.13 20.62
C ASP A 14 2.49 1.49 20.27
N GLN A 15 3.69 1.78 20.77
CA GLN A 15 4.42 3.00 20.42
C GLN A 15 4.85 2.99 18.96
N PHE A 16 5.31 1.84 18.46
CA PHE A 16 5.64 1.66 17.04
C PHE A 16 4.41 1.74 16.14
N LEU A 17 3.30 1.10 16.51
CA LEU A 17 2.04 1.15 15.75
C LEU A 17 1.50 2.59 15.67
N ARG A 18 1.56 3.34 16.79
CA ARG A 18 1.23 4.78 16.79
C ARG A 18 2.17 5.55 15.87
N GLY A 19 3.46 5.25 15.88
CA GLY A 19 4.44 5.83 14.97
C GLY A 19 4.06 5.60 13.51
N LEU A 20 3.86 4.33 13.13
CA LEU A 20 3.51 3.93 11.76
C LEU A 20 2.24 4.60 11.24
N ALA A 21 1.20 4.69 12.07
CA ALA A 21 -0.07 5.30 11.65
C ALA A 21 0.00 6.83 11.56
N THR A 22 0.97 7.49 12.21
CA THR A 22 0.87 8.95 12.44
C THR A 22 2.06 9.73 11.91
N GLN A 23 3.21 9.09 11.73
CA GLN A 23 4.33 9.71 11.06
C GLN A 23 4.05 9.79 9.56
N PRO A 24 4.38 10.92 8.90
CA PRO A 24 4.25 11.01 7.46
C PRO A 24 5.18 9.97 6.81
N ALA A 25 4.65 9.24 5.83
CA ALA A 25 5.52 8.48 4.93
C ALA A 25 6.47 9.46 4.25
N GLN A 26 7.73 9.04 4.07
CA GLN A 26 8.69 9.83 3.31
C GLN A 26 8.14 10.05 1.90
N GLN A 27 8.21 11.27 1.40
CA GLN A 27 7.94 11.50 -0.01
C GLN A 27 9.05 10.79 -0.79
N VAL A 28 8.67 10.00 -1.80
CA VAL A 28 9.66 9.42 -2.72
C VAL A 28 10.48 10.58 -3.25
N ASP A 29 11.78 10.51 -2.98
CA ASP A 29 12.73 11.50 -3.40
C ASP A 29 13.47 10.95 -4.61
N ASN A 30 13.53 11.74 -5.68
CA ASN A 30 14.26 11.38 -6.88
C ASN A 30 15.78 11.51 -6.68
N PHE A 31 16.24 11.93 -5.50
CA PHE A 31 17.64 11.82 -5.10
C PHE A 31 17.99 10.36 -4.81
N VAL A 32 18.41 9.65 -5.86
CA VAL A 32 19.16 8.41 -5.71
C VAL A 32 20.43 8.73 -4.93
N THR A 33 20.56 8.19 -3.72
CA THR A 33 21.74 8.43 -2.88
C THR A 33 22.98 7.90 -3.61
N SER A 34 24.11 8.61 -3.53
CA SER A 34 25.39 8.20 -4.12
C SER A 34 25.87 6.81 -3.68
N GLU A 35 25.30 6.27 -2.60
CA GLU A 35 25.71 5.00 -2.00
C GLU A 35 25.05 3.76 -2.61
N LEU A 36 24.08 3.92 -3.51
CA LEU A 36 23.35 2.80 -4.12
C LEU A 36 23.67 2.57 -5.61
N THR A 37 24.47 3.42 -6.25
CA THR A 37 24.51 3.54 -7.72
C THR A 37 25.64 2.83 -8.45
N ASN A 38 26.62 2.24 -7.75
CA ASN A 38 27.87 1.96 -8.44
C ASN A 38 28.00 0.63 -9.18
N ARG A 39 27.07 -0.35 -9.09
CA ARG A 39 27.05 -1.56 -9.95
C ARG A 39 25.74 -2.36 -9.84
N LEU A 40 24.68 -1.96 -10.52
CA LEU A 40 23.45 -2.77 -10.55
C LEU A 40 22.97 -2.97 -12.00
N PHE A 41 23.32 -4.16 -12.54
CA PHE A 41 22.91 -4.78 -13.82
C PHE A 41 23.39 -4.14 -15.15
N GLU A 42 24.28 -4.86 -15.84
CA GLU A 42 24.76 -4.61 -17.22
C GLU A 42 24.64 -5.92 -18.02
N THR A 43 23.99 -5.92 -19.20
CA THR A 43 23.97 -7.06 -20.16
C THR A 43 23.69 -6.59 -21.60
N GLU A 44 24.21 -7.31 -22.61
CA GLU A 44 24.19 -6.93 -24.05
C GLU A 44 22.93 -7.33 -24.86
N GLU A 45 21.87 -7.93 -24.29
CA GLU A 45 21.07 -8.92 -25.07
C GLU A 45 19.54 -8.76 -25.21
N MET A 46 18.82 -7.75 -24.68
CA MET A 46 17.34 -7.76 -24.77
C MET A 46 16.66 -6.45 -25.25
N PRO A 47 15.98 -6.47 -26.43
CA PRO A 47 15.17 -5.36 -26.95
C PRO A 47 13.65 -5.56 -26.67
N PHE A 48 12.85 -4.47 -26.77
CA PHE A 48 11.36 -4.26 -26.66
C PHE A 48 10.72 -4.13 -25.25
N GLY A 49 9.71 -3.26 -24.96
CA GLY A 49 8.87 -2.24 -25.65
C GLY A 49 8.07 -1.44 -24.56
N MET A 50 7.40 -0.29 -24.73
CA MET A 50 6.51 0.31 -25.75
C MET A 50 6.60 1.87 -25.65
N ASP A 51 6.50 2.56 -26.79
CA ASP A 51 6.87 3.97 -27.06
C ASP A 51 8.36 4.27 -26.84
N LEU A 52 9.14 4.01 -27.89
CA LEU A 52 10.56 4.30 -27.90
C LEU A 52 10.73 5.81 -27.97
N SER A 53 10.90 6.43 -26.80
CA SER A 53 11.61 7.70 -26.69
C SER A 53 12.89 7.58 -27.51
N ARG A 54 12.97 8.30 -28.62
CA ARG A 54 14.11 8.29 -29.52
C ARG A 54 15.28 9.10 -28.95
N GLY A 55 15.00 9.90 -27.93
CA GLY A 55 15.99 10.62 -27.14
C GLY A 55 15.46 11.01 -25.78
N PHE A 56 16.37 11.46 -24.90
CA PHE A 56 16.05 11.81 -23.52
C PHE A 56 14.97 12.90 -23.39
N ASP A 57 14.83 13.78 -24.38
CA ASP A 57 13.82 14.85 -24.36
C ASP A 57 12.38 14.31 -24.41
N ASP A 58 12.16 13.12 -24.97
CA ASP A 58 10.82 12.50 -25.02
C ASP A 58 10.34 12.07 -23.61
N LEU A 59 11.25 11.96 -22.64
CA LEU A 59 10.90 11.66 -21.24
C LEU A 59 10.34 12.88 -20.50
N LEU A 60 10.46 14.10 -21.03
CA LEU A 60 10.11 15.33 -20.31
C LEU A 60 8.62 15.48 -20.00
N ASP A 61 7.77 14.75 -20.72
CA ASP A 61 6.32 14.73 -20.49
C ASP A 61 5.95 14.04 -19.17
N VAL A 62 6.75 13.05 -18.76
CA VAL A 62 6.47 12.21 -17.60
C VAL A 62 7.52 12.30 -16.50
N ILE A 63 8.76 12.69 -16.80
CA ILE A 63 9.88 12.76 -15.86
C ILE A 63 10.38 14.22 -15.73
N PRO A 64 10.74 14.69 -14.52
CA PRO A 64 11.28 16.04 -14.34
C PRO A 64 12.57 16.28 -15.13
N ARG A 65 12.70 17.47 -15.73
CA ARG A 65 13.87 17.88 -16.52
C ARG A 65 15.21 17.65 -15.81
N SER A 66 15.27 17.91 -14.49
CA SER A 66 16.47 17.69 -13.69
C SER A 66 16.91 16.22 -13.68
N VAL A 67 15.96 15.29 -13.65
CA VAL A 67 16.20 13.85 -13.68
C VAL A 67 16.56 13.39 -15.09
N VAL A 68 15.87 13.90 -16.12
CA VAL A 68 16.25 13.66 -17.52
C VAL A 68 17.70 14.10 -17.80
N SER A 69 18.11 15.26 -17.28
CA SER A 69 19.51 15.72 -17.36
C SER A 69 20.48 14.85 -16.56
N ALA A 70 20.03 14.14 -15.52
CA ALA A 70 20.84 13.15 -14.82
C ALA A 70 20.97 11.87 -15.65
N PHE A 71 19.88 11.36 -16.22
CA PHE A 71 19.89 10.18 -17.09
C PHE A 71 20.82 10.37 -18.29
N ASN A 72 20.75 11.51 -18.97
CA ASN A 72 21.63 11.83 -20.10
C ASN A 72 23.13 11.90 -19.74
N ARG A 73 23.48 11.96 -18.45
CA ARG A 73 24.88 11.94 -17.99
C ARG A 73 25.40 10.54 -17.68
N VAL A 74 24.51 9.59 -17.38
CA VAL A 74 24.89 8.27 -16.85
C VAL A 74 24.47 7.11 -17.76
N TYR A 75 23.42 7.28 -18.56
CA TYR A 75 22.98 6.33 -19.57
C TYR A 75 23.34 6.82 -20.97
N ARG A 76 23.70 5.89 -21.85
CA ARG A 76 24.12 6.21 -23.23
C ARG A 76 22.93 6.48 -24.14
N THR A 77 21.85 5.72 -24.01
CA THR A 77 20.56 5.97 -24.66
C THR A 77 19.42 5.80 -23.67
N VAL A 78 18.19 6.14 -24.08
CA VAL A 78 17.02 6.01 -23.18
C VAL A 78 16.67 4.55 -22.94
N GLU A 79 16.93 3.68 -23.91
CA GLU A 79 16.71 2.24 -23.82
C GLU A 79 17.62 1.56 -22.78
N ASP A 80 18.74 2.20 -22.44
CA ASP A 80 19.67 1.69 -21.43
C ASP A 80 19.21 2.02 -19.99
N ILE A 81 18.12 2.80 -19.79
CA ILE A 81 17.62 3.16 -18.46
C ILE A 81 16.87 1.99 -17.81
N ASP A 82 17.26 1.63 -16.59
CA ASP A 82 16.58 0.60 -15.81
C ASP A 82 15.08 0.93 -15.60
N PRO A 83 14.16 -0.01 -15.88
CA PRO A 83 12.72 0.23 -15.72
C PRO A 83 12.32 0.66 -14.31
N PHE A 84 13.03 0.17 -13.29
CA PHE A 84 12.79 0.58 -11.91
C PHE A 84 13.15 2.05 -11.66
N VAL A 85 14.34 2.46 -12.13
CA VAL A 85 14.86 3.82 -11.99
C VAL A 85 13.98 4.80 -12.77
N ALA A 86 13.58 4.44 -13.99
CA ALA A 86 12.65 5.23 -14.79
C ALA A 86 11.29 5.36 -14.09
N GLY A 87 10.69 4.24 -13.65
CA GLY A 87 9.34 4.21 -13.09
C GLY A 87 9.18 4.99 -11.78
N ILE A 88 10.18 4.99 -10.89
CA ILE A 88 10.15 5.83 -9.67
C ILE A 88 10.44 7.31 -9.94
N SER A 89 11.06 7.63 -11.08
CA SER A 89 11.44 8.99 -11.47
C SER A 89 10.32 9.76 -12.16
N GLU A 90 9.25 9.07 -12.55
CA GLU A 90 8.06 9.68 -13.13
C GLU A 90 7.35 10.61 -12.14
N ARG A 91 6.72 11.66 -12.66
CA ARG A 91 5.85 12.54 -11.88
C ARG A 91 4.64 11.74 -11.40
N HIS A 92 4.36 11.84 -10.11
CA HIS A 92 3.17 11.22 -9.52
C HIS A 92 1.90 11.74 -10.19
N ALA A 93 0.95 10.83 -10.46
CA ALA A 93 -0.40 11.24 -10.87
C ALA A 93 -1.12 11.96 -9.71
N SER A 94 -2.09 12.82 -10.03
CA SER A 94 -2.85 13.56 -9.01
C SER A 94 -3.48 12.62 -7.97
N GLY A 95 -3.15 12.82 -6.70
CA GLY A 95 -3.62 11.97 -5.59
C GLY A 95 -3.01 10.58 -5.50
N ALA A 96 -2.02 10.26 -6.34
CA ALA A 96 -1.30 8.98 -6.33
C ALA A 96 0.15 9.16 -5.88
N ILE A 97 0.79 8.04 -5.51
CA ILE A 97 2.22 7.97 -5.19
C ILE A 97 3.04 7.38 -6.34
N LEU A 98 2.39 6.94 -7.42
CA LEU A 98 3.04 6.31 -8.57
C LEU A 98 2.83 7.19 -9.81
N GLY A 99 3.85 7.19 -10.68
CA GLY A 99 3.75 7.69 -12.05
C GLY A 99 2.90 6.79 -12.96
N PRO A 100 2.62 7.22 -14.20
CA PRO A 100 1.77 6.50 -15.14
C PRO A 100 2.20 5.03 -15.39
N THR A 101 3.50 4.75 -15.52
CA THR A 101 3.98 3.39 -15.85
C THR A 101 3.76 2.44 -14.69
N PHE A 102 4.27 2.80 -13.51
CA PHE A 102 4.10 1.97 -12.32
C PHE A 102 2.66 1.88 -11.85
N ARG A 103 1.84 2.92 -12.07
CA ARG A 103 0.39 2.83 -11.87
C ARG A 103 -0.22 1.75 -12.76
N CYS A 104 0.14 1.69 -14.04
CA CYS A 104 -0.35 0.68 -14.97
C CYS A 104 0.06 -0.73 -14.54
N ILE A 105 1.36 -0.95 -14.29
CA ILE A 105 1.90 -2.25 -13.88
C ILE A 105 1.25 -2.72 -12.58
N VAL A 106 1.25 -1.88 -11.54
CA VAL A 106 0.68 -2.24 -10.24
C VAL A 106 -0.82 -2.51 -10.35
N ALA A 107 -1.57 -1.70 -11.10
CA ALA A 107 -3.00 -1.91 -11.29
C ALA A 107 -3.31 -3.23 -12.04
N ASP A 108 -2.58 -3.53 -13.11
CA ASP A 108 -2.73 -4.78 -13.85
C ASP A 108 -2.39 -6.00 -12.97
N GLN A 109 -1.31 -5.93 -12.17
CA GLN A 109 -0.96 -7.01 -11.25
C GLN A 109 -2.02 -7.20 -10.15
N PHE A 110 -2.52 -6.14 -9.52
CA PHE A 110 -3.60 -6.26 -8.54
C PHE A 110 -4.90 -6.80 -9.16
N ALA A 111 -5.22 -6.41 -10.41
CA ALA A 111 -6.39 -6.92 -11.12
C ALA A 111 -6.26 -8.42 -11.41
N ARG A 112 -5.09 -8.89 -11.87
CA ARG A 112 -4.81 -10.32 -12.10
C ARG A 112 -4.85 -11.12 -10.81
N LEU A 113 -4.28 -10.60 -9.72
CA LEU A 113 -4.33 -11.25 -8.41
C LEU A 113 -5.78 -11.40 -7.92
N LYS A 114 -6.59 -10.34 -8.03
CA LYS A 114 -8.01 -10.39 -7.67
C LYS A 114 -8.80 -11.39 -8.54
N GLN A 115 -8.64 -11.33 -9.87
CA GLN A 115 -9.40 -12.16 -10.80
C GLN A 115 -8.95 -13.62 -10.81
N GLY A 116 -7.66 -13.88 -10.53
CA GLY A 116 -7.07 -15.21 -10.49
C GLY A 116 -7.29 -15.94 -9.16
N ASP A 117 -7.72 -15.24 -8.12
CA ASP A 117 -7.98 -15.83 -6.81
C ASP A 117 -9.42 -16.37 -6.71
N ARG A 118 -9.54 -17.69 -6.78
CA ARG A 118 -10.82 -18.41 -6.60
C ARG A 118 -11.47 -18.17 -5.23
N PHE A 119 -10.68 -17.75 -4.23
CA PHE A 119 -11.13 -17.48 -2.87
C PHE A 119 -11.18 -15.98 -2.56
N PHE A 120 -11.10 -15.12 -3.58
CA PHE A 120 -11.19 -13.69 -3.36
C PHE A 120 -12.48 -13.35 -2.61
N TYR A 121 -12.37 -12.55 -1.54
CA TYR A 121 -13.41 -12.45 -0.51
C TYR A 121 -14.79 -11.95 -1.01
N ASP A 122 -14.82 -11.13 -2.06
CA ASP A 122 -16.08 -10.60 -2.62
C ASP A 122 -16.63 -11.43 -3.80
N LEU A 123 -16.00 -12.55 -4.12
CA LEU A 123 -16.47 -13.46 -5.16
C LEU A 123 -17.71 -14.22 -4.67
N GLY A 124 -18.86 -13.97 -5.31
CA GLY A 124 -20.14 -14.63 -5.00
C GLY A 124 -20.40 -15.89 -5.83
N GLY A 125 -21.40 -16.68 -5.42
CA GLY A 125 -21.91 -17.82 -6.18
C GLY A 125 -21.06 -19.10 -6.11
N GLN A 126 -20.04 -19.14 -5.24
CA GLN A 126 -19.21 -20.32 -5.01
C GLN A 126 -19.56 -20.95 -3.64
N PRO A 127 -19.33 -22.27 -3.44
CA PRO A 127 -19.53 -22.90 -2.14
C PRO A 127 -18.69 -22.29 -1.00
N THR A 128 -17.60 -21.61 -1.34
CA THR A 128 -16.68 -20.96 -0.40
C THR A 128 -16.90 -19.45 -0.27
N SER A 129 -17.90 -18.90 -0.98
CA SER A 129 -18.25 -17.48 -0.89
C SER A 129 -18.79 -17.15 0.50
N PHE A 130 -18.49 -15.95 0.98
CA PHE A 130 -19.18 -15.40 2.15
C PHE A 130 -20.66 -15.14 1.83
N SER A 131 -21.53 -15.20 2.84
CA SER A 131 -22.91 -14.72 2.72
C SER A 131 -22.95 -13.20 2.57
N ASP A 132 -24.08 -12.65 2.12
CA ASP A 132 -24.26 -11.19 2.04
C ASP A 132 -24.13 -10.52 3.41
N GLU A 133 -24.61 -11.16 4.49
CA GLU A 133 -24.45 -10.63 5.86
C GLU A 133 -22.99 -10.64 6.29
N GLN A 134 -22.24 -11.69 5.95
CA GLN A 134 -20.81 -11.78 6.23
C GLN A 134 -20.03 -10.72 5.44
N LEU A 135 -20.35 -10.53 4.16
CA LEU A 135 -19.67 -9.56 3.31
C LEU A 135 -19.96 -8.11 3.73
N PHE A 136 -21.17 -7.85 4.24
CA PHE A 136 -21.51 -6.56 4.86
C PHE A 136 -20.56 -6.24 6.01
N GLU A 137 -20.33 -7.19 6.92
CA GLU A 137 -19.46 -7.01 8.09
C GLU A 137 -17.98 -6.86 7.69
N ILE A 138 -17.49 -7.65 6.72
CA ILE A 138 -16.12 -7.53 6.20
C ILE A 138 -15.86 -6.13 5.62
N ARG A 139 -16.83 -5.56 4.90
CA ARG A 139 -16.69 -4.24 4.25
C ARG A 139 -16.62 -3.07 5.22
N GLN A 140 -17.03 -3.26 6.47
CA GLN A 140 -16.89 -2.24 7.52
C GLN A 140 -15.50 -2.23 8.16
N MET A 141 -14.68 -3.26 7.91
CA MET A 141 -13.35 -3.37 8.50
C MET A 141 -12.44 -2.25 7.99
N SER A 142 -11.69 -1.64 8.91
CA SER A 142 -10.67 -0.64 8.61
C SER A 142 -9.35 -1.01 9.28
N TRP A 143 -8.24 -0.49 8.76
CA TRP A 143 -6.94 -0.65 9.43
C TRP A 143 -6.95 -0.05 10.85
N ALA A 144 -7.71 1.02 11.08
CA ALA A 144 -7.91 1.57 12.41
C ALA A 144 -8.56 0.54 13.36
N ARG A 145 -9.61 -0.17 12.91
CA ARG A 145 -10.25 -1.24 13.68
C ARG A 145 -9.30 -2.41 13.95
N VAL A 146 -8.54 -2.87 12.95
CA VAL A 146 -7.53 -3.93 13.14
C VAL A 146 -6.52 -3.54 14.20
N LEU A 147 -6.01 -2.31 14.16
CA LEU A 147 -5.06 -1.80 15.14
C LEU A 147 -5.67 -1.69 16.54
N CYS A 148 -6.91 -1.20 16.67
CA CYS A 148 -7.64 -1.16 17.94
C CYS A 148 -7.89 -2.55 18.55
N MET A 149 -8.13 -3.58 17.72
CA MET A 149 -8.39 -4.94 18.20
C MET A 149 -7.11 -5.69 18.61
N THR A 150 -5.97 -5.29 18.06
CA THR A 150 -4.68 -6.00 18.23
C THR A 150 -3.72 -5.29 19.19
N GLY A 151 -3.88 -3.98 19.37
CA GLY A 151 -3.06 -3.19 20.28
C GLY A 151 -3.48 -3.35 21.74
N ASP A 152 -2.53 -3.55 22.64
CA ASP A 152 -2.82 -3.78 24.06
C ASP A 152 -3.20 -2.48 24.78
N ASN A 153 -2.60 -1.36 24.38
CA ASN A 153 -2.86 -0.02 24.93
C ASN A 153 -3.09 1.03 23.83
N LEU A 154 -3.56 0.62 22.65
CA LEU A 154 -3.88 1.53 21.55
C LEU A 154 -5.33 2.01 21.66
N MET A 155 -5.59 2.98 22.55
CA MET A 155 -6.96 3.49 22.80
C MET A 155 -7.44 4.56 21.81
N TYR A 156 -6.51 5.21 21.10
CA TYR A 156 -6.81 6.33 20.21
C TYR A 156 -6.08 6.23 18.89
N ILE A 157 -6.82 6.36 17.78
CA ILE A 157 -6.30 6.35 16.40
C ILE A 157 -7.26 7.12 15.48
N GLN A 158 -6.78 7.58 14.34
CA GLN A 158 -7.65 8.19 13.32
C GLN A 158 -8.43 7.13 12.52
N PRO A 159 -9.66 7.43 12.04
CA PRO A 159 -10.46 6.50 11.25
C PRO A 159 -9.77 5.99 9.96
N LEU A 160 -9.14 6.88 9.20
CA LEU A 160 -8.40 6.56 7.99
C LEU A 160 -6.91 6.45 8.32
N ALA A 161 -6.47 5.25 8.74
CA ALA A 161 -5.13 5.01 9.28
C ALA A 161 -3.97 5.27 8.29
N PHE A 162 -4.23 5.25 6.98
CA PHE A 162 -3.23 5.60 5.95
C PHE A 162 -3.12 7.11 5.70
N LEU A 163 -4.05 7.90 6.21
CA LEU A 163 -4.04 9.35 6.08
C LEU A 163 -3.57 9.98 7.39
N GLN A 164 -2.94 11.15 7.25
CA GLN A 164 -2.50 11.95 8.39
C GLN A 164 -3.70 12.35 9.26
N PRO A 165 -3.53 12.39 10.60
CA PRO A 165 -4.61 12.72 11.52
C PRO A 165 -4.88 14.23 11.56
N ARG A 166 -5.60 14.75 10.56
CA ARG A 166 -5.93 16.19 10.43
C ARG A 166 -7.38 16.40 9.99
N GLY A 167 -8.00 17.47 10.47
CA GLY A 167 -9.36 17.85 10.07
C GLY A 167 -10.38 16.76 10.41
N LEU A 168 -11.14 16.30 9.42
CA LEU A 168 -12.15 15.24 9.62
C LEU A 168 -11.57 13.86 9.94
N ASN A 169 -10.24 13.69 9.88
CA ASN A 169 -9.54 12.45 10.20
C ASN A 169 -8.73 12.57 11.50
N GLU A 170 -9.14 13.41 12.45
CA GLU A 170 -8.47 13.48 13.75
C GLU A 170 -8.57 12.15 14.52
N ARG A 171 -7.66 11.96 15.48
CA ARG A 171 -7.67 10.74 16.29
C ARG A 171 -8.89 10.75 17.20
N THR A 172 -9.56 9.62 17.27
CA THR A 172 -10.67 9.39 18.18
C THR A 172 -10.45 8.10 18.98
N THR A 173 -11.36 7.80 19.90
CA THR A 173 -11.35 6.55 20.67
C THR A 173 -11.63 5.35 19.78
N CYS A 174 -11.10 4.18 20.13
CA CYS A 174 -11.40 2.93 19.42
C CYS A 174 -12.87 2.49 19.46
N ASP A 175 -13.70 3.10 20.31
CA ASP A 175 -15.14 2.85 20.41
C ASP A 175 -15.98 3.88 19.64
N ASP A 176 -15.34 4.84 18.96
CA ASP A 176 -16.03 5.83 18.15
C ASP A 176 -16.73 5.18 16.95
N PRO A 177 -17.98 5.56 16.61
CA PRO A 177 -18.69 5.05 15.44
C PRO A 177 -17.95 5.24 14.09
N ALA A 178 -17.04 6.21 14.00
CA ALA A 178 -16.18 6.41 12.83
C ALA A 178 -15.18 5.25 12.62
N ILE A 179 -14.99 4.40 13.62
CA ILE A 179 -14.24 3.15 13.53
C ILE A 179 -15.24 2.02 13.83
N PRO A 180 -15.95 1.46 12.85
CA PRO A 180 -16.97 0.44 13.11
C PRO A 180 -16.40 -0.83 13.75
N GLN A 181 -17.14 -1.47 14.66
CA GLN A 181 -16.82 -2.80 15.18
C GLN A 181 -17.38 -3.86 14.22
N ILE A 182 -16.65 -4.97 14.06
CA ILE A 182 -17.13 -6.12 13.28
C ILE A 182 -18.13 -6.93 14.10
N ASN A 183 -19.29 -7.25 13.53
CA ASN A 183 -20.22 -8.20 14.13
C ASN A 183 -19.96 -9.62 13.58
N LEU A 184 -19.51 -10.53 14.44
CA LEU A 184 -19.20 -11.92 14.07
C LEU A 184 -20.41 -12.86 14.15
N THR A 185 -21.60 -12.36 14.48
CA THR A 185 -22.83 -13.17 14.55
C THR A 185 -23.12 -13.96 13.26
N PRO A 186 -22.90 -13.41 12.04
CA PRO A 186 -23.10 -14.15 10.79
C PRO A 186 -22.20 -15.39 10.60
N TRP A 187 -21.18 -15.59 11.44
CA TRP A 187 -20.31 -16.77 11.43
C TRP A 187 -20.68 -17.82 12.46
N GLN A 188 -21.71 -17.58 13.29
CA GLN A 188 -22.16 -18.56 14.26
C GLN A 188 -22.76 -19.76 13.53
N SER A 189 -22.15 -20.94 13.71
CA SER A 189 -22.75 -22.17 13.22
C SER A 189 -24.02 -22.47 14.02
N ARG A 190 -25.05 -22.95 13.33
CA ARG A 190 -26.14 -23.62 14.03
C ARG A 190 -25.56 -24.91 14.60
N ARG A 191 -25.56 -25.06 15.93
CA ARG A 191 -25.33 -26.38 16.53
C ARG A 191 -26.35 -27.33 15.91
N SER A 192 -25.88 -28.28 15.12
CA SER A 192 -26.67 -29.43 14.71
C SER A 192 -26.98 -30.22 15.98
N HIS A 193 -28.26 -30.19 16.39
CA HIS A 193 -28.80 -31.15 17.34
C HIS A 193 -28.98 -32.51 16.66
#